data_AF-A0A918XLK7-F1
#
_entry.id   AF-A0A918XLK7-F1
#
_cell.length_a   1.000
_cell.length_b   1.000
_cell.length_c   1.000
_cell.angle_alpha   90.00
_cell.angle_beta   90.00
_cell.angle_gamma   90.00
#
_symmetry.space_group_name_H-M   'P 1'
#
loop_
_entity.id
_entity.type
_entity.pdbx_description
1 polymer ?
#
loop_
_entity_poly.entity_id
_entity_poly.type
_entity_poly.pdbx_seq_one_letter_code
_entity_poly.pdbx_strand_id
1 'polypeptide(L)' 'MTYYCQDCSYRGKTASPSGDCPACGSFALTRGSSAAEEEQPPAAWRLYLMWALWAVFIGMVAWKVLD' A
#
# COMPACT_ATOMS: atom_id res chain seq x y z
N MET A 1 -13.19 -1.38 -0.29
CA MET A 1 -13.58 -2.26 -1.41
C MET A 1 -14.26 -1.39 -2.46
N THR A 2 -13.56 -0.99 -3.51
CA THR A 2 -14.11 -0.16 -4.58
C THR A 2 -14.05 -0.95 -5.88
N TYR A 3 -15.19 -1.35 -6.42
CA TYR A 3 -15.29 -1.93 -7.75
C TYR A 3 -14.96 -0.88 -8.80
N TYR A 4 -14.17 -1.27 -9.78
CA TYR A 4 -13.75 -0.48 -10.93
C TYR A 4 -14.17 -1.21 -12.21
N CYS A 5 -14.96 -0.56 -13.06
CA CYS A 5 -15.27 -1.08 -14.38
C CYS A 5 -14.25 -0.56 -15.40
N GLN A 6 -13.69 -1.45 -16.23
CA GLN A 6 -12.70 -1.06 -17.24
C GLN A 6 -13.32 -0.34 -18.44
N ASP A 7 -14.57 -0.67 -18.81
CA ASP A 7 -15.21 -0.09 -19.99
C ASP A 7 -15.78 1.31 -19.74
N CYS A 8 -16.54 1.46 -18.65
CA CYS A 8 -17.21 2.72 -18.34
C CYS A 8 -16.54 3.53 -17.22
N SER A 9 -15.36 3.10 -16.75
CA SER A 9 -14.62 3.75 -15.64
C SER A 9 -15.44 3.94 -14.35
N TYR A 10 -16.52 3.17 -14.18
CA TYR A 10 -17.38 3.24 -13.01
C TYR A 10 -16.61 2.84 -11.76
N ARG A 11 -16.67 3.68 -10.72
CA ARG A 11 -16.04 3.45 -9.41
C ARG A 11 -17.12 3.42 -8.34
N GLY A 12 -17.41 2.24 -7.79
CA GLY A 12 -18.51 2.05 -6.85
C GLY A 12 -18.19 1.06 -5.74
N LYS A 13 -19.01 1.02 -4.68
CA LYS A 13 -18.85 0.04 -3.59
C LYS A 13 -19.60 -1.27 -3.85
N THR A 14 -20.38 -1.34 -4.95
CA THR A 14 -21.28 -2.43 -5.26
C THR A 14 -21.13 -2.87 -6.71
N ALA A 15 -21.19 -4.19 -6.92
CA ALA A 15 -21.48 -4.80 -8.21
C ALA A 15 -23.00 -5.05 -8.31
N SER A 16 -23.52 -5.19 -9.52
CA SER A 16 -24.91 -5.64 -9.74
C SER A 16 -25.10 -7.05 -9.15
N PRO A 17 -26.33 -7.46 -8.76
CA PRO A 17 -26.59 -8.81 -8.24
C PRO A 17 -26.14 -9.94 -9.18
N SER A 18 -26.14 -9.67 -10.49
CA SER A 18 -25.68 -10.56 -11.55
C SER A 18 -24.17 -10.51 -11.81
N GLY A 19 -23.42 -9.71 -11.04
CA GLY A 19 -21.96 -9.57 -11.16
C GLY A 19 -21.48 -8.60 -12.24
N ASP A 20 -22.40 -7.96 -12.97
CA ASP A 20 -22.12 -6.93 -13.97
C ASP A 20 -21.93 -5.53 -13.34
N CYS A 21 -21.36 -4.62 -14.13
CA CYS A 21 -21.27 -3.22 -13.78
C CYS A 21 -22.66 -2.58 -13.80
N PRO A 22 -23.14 -1.98 -12.69
CA PRO A 22 -24.48 -1.39 -12.64
C PRO A 22 -24.65 -0.14 -13.54
N ALA A 23 -23.56 0.44 -14.04
CA ALA A 23 -23.59 1.62 -14.90
C ALA A 23 -23.66 1.30 -16.40
N CYS A 24 -22.97 0.24 -16.83
CA CYS A 24 -22.84 -0.08 -18.25
C CYS A 24 -23.16 -1.53 -18.63
N GLY A 25 -23.48 -2.39 -17.66
CA GLY A 25 -23.81 -3.81 -17.89
C GLY A 25 -22.63 -4.67 -18.34
N SER A 26 -21.41 -4.13 -18.37
CA SER A 26 -20.21 -4.90 -18.71
C SER A 26 -19.78 -5.81 -17.56
N PHE A 27 -19.25 -6.99 -17.90
CA PHE A 27 -18.64 -7.94 -16.97
C PHE A 27 -17.16 -7.64 -16.66
N ALA A 28 -16.56 -6.62 -17.29
CA ALA A 28 -15.19 -6.18 -16.99
C ALA A 28 -15.13 -5.33 -15.71
N LEU A 29 -15.73 -5.83 -14.62
CA LEU A 29 -15.74 -5.21 -13.30
C LEU A 29 -14.63 -5.82 -12.43
N THR A 30 -13.55 -5.09 -12.24
CA THR A 30 -12.49 -5.46 -11.32
C THR A 30 -12.87 -5.00 -9.91
N ARG A 31 -12.93 -5.92 -8.94
CA ARG A 31 -12.99 -5.53 -7.53
C ARG A 31 -11.65 -4.89 -7.18
N GLY A 32 -11.63 -3.58 -6.99
CA GLY A 32 -10.54 -2.88 -6.32
C GLY A 32 -10.52 -3.27 -4.84
N SER A 33 -10.17 -4.53 -4.58
CA SER A 33 -9.06 -4.77 -3.68
C SER A 33 -7.85 -4.30 -4.47
N SER A 34 -7.02 -3.43 -3.90
CA SER A 34 -5.72 -3.05 -4.41
C SER A 34 -5.04 -4.24 -5.10
N ALA A 35 -5.25 -4.39 -6.41
CA ALA A 35 -4.55 -5.36 -7.21
C ALA A 35 -3.22 -4.67 -7.48
N ALA A 36 -2.17 -5.21 -6.90
CA ALA A 36 -0.82 -4.67 -6.90
C ALA A 36 -0.57 -3.47 -5.97
N GLU A 37 -0.91 -3.61 -4.69
CA GLU A 37 0.20 -3.40 -3.75
C GLU A 37 0.69 -4.82 -3.47
N GLU A 38 1.71 -5.26 -4.21
CA GLU A 38 2.67 -6.15 -3.58
C GLU A 38 3.09 -5.40 -2.33
N GLU A 39 2.48 -5.72 -1.19
CA GLU A 39 3.10 -5.50 0.11
C GLU A 39 4.39 -6.30 0.06
N GLN A 40 5.41 -5.73 -0.58
CA GLN A 40 6.79 -6.11 -0.34
C GLN A 40 6.89 -6.07 1.18
N PRO A 41 7.14 -7.23 1.83
CA PRO A 41 7.09 -7.30 3.28
C PRO A 41 7.95 -6.15 3.78
N PRO A 42 7.42 -5.26 4.65
CA PRO A 42 8.15 -4.08 5.07
C PRO A 42 9.49 -4.59 5.59
N ALA A 43 10.56 -4.28 4.85
CA ALA A 43 11.85 -4.91 5.09
C ALA A 43 12.26 -4.56 6.52
N ALA A 44 12.07 -5.48 7.47
CA ALA A 44 12.37 -5.26 8.88
C ALA A 44 13.85 -4.87 9.06
N TRP A 45 14.68 -5.27 8.09
CA TRP A 45 16.04 -4.83 7.90
C TRP A 45 16.21 -3.30 7.81
N ARG A 46 15.30 -2.59 7.13
CA ARG A 46 15.32 -1.12 7.00
C ARG A 46 15.14 -0.43 8.36
N LEU A 47 14.27 -0.98 9.20
CA LEU A 47 14.08 -0.51 10.58
C LEU A 47 15.32 -0.77 11.43
N TYR A 48 15.92 -1.96 11.32
CA TYR A 48 17.14 -2.33 12.03
C TYR A 48 18.31 -1.42 11.64
N LEU A 49 18.50 -1.18 10.35
CA LEU A 49 19.58 -0.34 9.82
C LEU A 49 19.42 1.13 10.26
N MET A 50 18.18 1.63 10.29
CA MET A 50 17.88 2.97 10.77
C MET A 50 18.20 3.14 12.26
N TRP A 51 17.84 2.14 13.09
CA TRP A 51 18.18 2.13 14.51
C TRP A 51 19.69 2.03 14.76
N ALA A 52 20.38 1.15 14.03
CA ALA A 52 21.84 1.01 14.14
C ALA A 52 22.56 2.32 13.80
N LEU A 53 22.14 2.99 12.72
CA LEU A 53 22.72 4.27 12.31
C LEU A 53 22.51 5.37 13.37
N TRP A 54 21.30 5.42 13.94
CA TRP A 54 20.98 6.35 15.03
C TRP A 54 21.78 6.09 16.29
N ALA A 55 21.94 4.84 16.70
CA ALA A 55 22.73 4.47 17.87
C ALA A 55 24.20 4.85 17.71
N VAL A 56 24.78 4.62 16.53
CA VAL A 56 26.16 5.03 16.21
C VAL A 56 26.30 6.55 16.25
N PHE A 57 25.35 7.28 15.65
CA PHE A 57 25.37 8.74 15.64
C PHE A 57 25.28 9.32 17.06
N ILE A 58 24.32 8.87 17.87
CA ILE A 58 24.20 9.28 19.28
C ILE A 58 25.47 8.94 20.05
N GLY A 59 26.03 7.74 19.86
CA GLY A 59 27.26 7.33 20.50
C GLY A 59 28.42 8.27 20.20
N MET A 60 28.61 8.64 18.93
CA MET A 60 29.64 9.62 18.52
C MET A 60 29.41 11.00 19.12
N VAL A 61 28.16 11.48 19.12
CA VAL A 61 27.82 12.80 19.68
C VAL A 61 28.05 12.82 21.19
N ALA A 62 27.58 11.79 21.91
CA ALA A 62 27.78 11.68 23.35
C ALA A 62 29.27 11.62 23.70
N TRP A 63 30.04 10.82 22.97
CA TRP A 63 31.49 10.74 23.17
C TRP A 63 32.17 12.09 22.97
N LYS A 64 31.82 12.82 21.90
CA LYS A 64 32.35 14.15 21.59
C LYS A 64 31.95 15.24 22.61
N VAL A 65 30.87 15.05 23.34
CA VAL A 65 30.37 15.99 24.37
C VAL A 65 30.94 15.68 25.76
N LEU A 66 31.25 14.40 26.01
CA LEU A 66 31.90 13.93 27.23
C LEU A 66 33.43 14.14 27.21
N ASP A 67 34.04 14.23 26.02
CA ASP A 67 35.41 14.71 25.76
C ASP A 67 35.44 16.23 25.56
#